data_AF-A0AAU6DFF3-F1
#
_entry.id   AF-A0AAU6DFF3-F1
#
_cell.length_a   1.000
_cell.length_b   1.000
_cell.length_c   1.000
_cell.angle_alpha   90.00
_cell.angle_beta   90.00
_cell.angle_gamma   90.00
#
_symmetry.space_group_name_H-M   'P 1'
#
loop_
_entity.id
_entity.type
_entity.pdbx_description
1 polymer ?
#
loop_
_entity_poly.entity_id
_entity_poly.type
_entity_poly.pdbx_seq_one_letter_code
_entity_poly.pdbx_strand_id
1 'polypeptide(L)'
;MTTTLDALYAHVTPPAGPVFCLAEADRRQTGHDFPTVPVDGLELDVNEVAAALFEVVADSFAYPVPSTDGLYATLRTAVAALGPVGIAEASGVFAGLPEDEFPEVRECRRFAYRLALSFWYAGARSRSMSIGEAGVALYLSSLHRYRQAAFRELPHRALLISRSLHEGMTAVPTETLIRLGAFMSAELGGPAGDRQRDAEWLYKQALPDYHRRRFCFDLLRAIGPKAQPMPLIVRPDTGGHVIGLTPPAGPDGMRLRSMRAEW
;
A
#
# COMPACT_ATOMS: atom_id res chain seq x y z
N MET A 1 22.45 11.08 36.06
CA MET A 1 22.18 12.38 35.41
C MET A 1 21.00 12.19 34.49
N THR A 2 19.79 12.38 35.00
CA THR A 2 18.55 12.42 34.21
C THR A 2 18.50 13.75 33.50
N THR A 3 18.40 13.71 32.18
CA THR A 3 18.42 14.93 31.35
C THR A 3 17.06 15.60 31.39
N THR A 4 17.02 16.92 31.19
CA THR A 4 15.77 17.72 31.10
C THR A 4 14.80 17.21 30.03
N LEU A 5 15.27 16.42 29.06
CA LEU A 5 14.45 15.70 28.08
C LEU A 5 13.69 14.52 28.68
N ASP A 6 14.28 13.79 29.64
CA ASP A 6 13.63 12.65 30.28
C ASP A 6 12.37 13.07 31.07
N ALA A 7 12.40 14.28 31.66
CA ALA A 7 11.24 14.88 32.34
C ALA A 7 10.13 15.29 31.36
N LEU A 8 10.47 15.69 30.14
CA LEU A 8 9.51 16.04 29.09
C LEU A 8 8.81 14.80 28.51
N TYR A 9 9.53 13.68 28.36
CA TYR A 9 8.95 12.42 27.89
C TYR A 9 8.19 11.66 28.98
N ALA A 10 8.46 11.90 30.26
CA ALA A 10 7.72 11.29 31.37
C ALA A 10 6.22 11.69 31.42
N HIS A 11 5.86 12.81 30.78
CA HIS A 11 4.47 13.30 30.70
C HIS A 11 3.73 12.86 29.43
N VAL A 12 4.40 12.18 28.50
CA VAL A 12 3.74 11.56 27.35
C VAL A 12 3.30 10.17 27.77
N THR A 13 2.15 10.09 28.45
CA THR A 13 1.48 8.81 28.64
C THR A 13 1.16 8.29 27.24
N PRO A 14 1.78 7.19 26.77
CA PRO A 14 1.36 6.60 25.51
C PRO A 14 -0.13 6.28 25.65
N PRO A 15 -0.98 6.64 24.66
CA PRO A 15 -2.39 6.32 24.76
C PRO A 15 -2.49 4.80 24.95
N ALA A 16 -3.12 4.38 26.05
CA ALA A 16 -3.51 3.01 26.30
C ALA A 16 -4.69 2.66 25.38
N GLY A 17 -4.48 2.78 24.07
CA GLY A 17 -5.38 2.23 23.08
C GLY A 17 -5.29 0.72 23.13
N PRO A 18 -6.38 -0.01 22.84
CA PRO A 18 -6.32 -1.45 22.69
C PRO A 18 -5.25 -1.81 21.65
N VAL A 19 -4.39 -2.77 21.99
CA VAL A 19 -3.36 -3.28 21.09
C VAL A 19 -4.06 -4.03 19.96
N PHE A 20 -3.96 -3.51 18.74
CA PHE A 20 -4.51 -4.18 17.56
C PHE A 20 -3.61 -5.37 17.18
N CYS A 21 -4.10 -6.59 17.40
CA CYS A 21 -3.37 -7.81 17.06
C CYS A 21 -3.59 -8.18 15.59
N LEU A 22 -2.59 -7.92 14.74
CA LEU A 22 -2.66 -8.19 13.30
C LEU A 22 -2.94 -9.67 12.98
N ALA A 23 -2.40 -10.60 13.78
CA ALA A 23 -2.58 -12.03 13.54
C ALA A 23 -4.02 -12.49 13.81
N GLU A 24 -4.68 -11.92 14.82
CA GLU A 24 -6.07 -12.22 15.16
C GLU A 24 -7.05 -11.53 14.21
N ALA A 25 -6.64 -10.40 13.62
CA ALA A 25 -7.46 -9.64 12.70
C ALA A 25 -7.32 -10.11 11.23
N ASP A 26 -6.42 -11.02 10.88
CA ASP A 26 -6.25 -11.50 9.49
C ASP A 26 -7.56 -12.14 8.99
N ARG A 27 -8.11 -11.62 7.89
CA ARG A 27 -9.39 -12.08 7.34
C ARG A 27 -9.28 -13.29 6.41
N ARG A 28 -8.06 -13.74 6.10
CA ARG A 28 -7.87 -14.86 5.18
C ARG A 28 -8.39 -16.15 5.79
N GLN A 29 -9.14 -16.88 4.98
CA GLN A 29 -9.53 -18.24 5.30
C GLN A 29 -8.36 -19.20 5.06
N THR A 30 -8.36 -20.33 5.77
CA THR A 30 -7.31 -21.34 5.61
C THR A 30 -7.31 -21.85 4.17
N GLY A 31 -6.16 -21.80 3.50
CA GLY A 31 -6.01 -22.23 2.10
C GLY A 31 -6.24 -21.13 1.06
N HIS A 32 -6.61 -19.91 1.48
CA HIS A 32 -6.77 -18.77 0.58
C HIS A 32 -5.60 -17.78 0.70
N ASP A 33 -5.08 -17.34 -0.45
CA ASP A 33 -3.99 -16.36 -0.51
C ASP A 33 -4.43 -14.94 -0.16
N PHE A 34 -5.70 -14.62 -0.43
CA PHE A 34 -6.29 -13.29 -0.27
C PHE A 34 -7.55 -13.35 0.62
N PRO A 35 -7.83 -12.27 1.37
CA PRO A 35 -9.06 -12.12 2.15
C PRO A 35 -10.27 -11.88 1.22
N THR A 36 -11.47 -12.16 1.73
CA THR A 36 -12.71 -11.71 1.10
C THR A 36 -12.97 -10.23 1.39
N VAL A 37 -13.65 -9.57 0.46
CA VAL A 37 -14.07 -8.18 0.57
C VAL A 37 -15.50 -8.15 1.10
N PRO A 38 -15.73 -7.58 2.30
CA PRO A 38 -17.08 -7.46 2.85
C PRO A 38 -17.84 -6.36 2.12
N VAL A 39 -19.05 -6.64 1.64
CA VAL A 39 -19.92 -5.66 0.96
C VAL A 39 -21.38 -5.94 1.28
N ASP A 40 -22.05 -5.02 1.98
CA ASP A 40 -23.50 -5.08 2.28
C ASP A 40 -24.00 -6.46 2.82
N GLY A 41 -23.16 -7.12 3.63
CA GLY A 41 -23.45 -8.42 4.25
C GLY A 41 -22.96 -9.64 3.47
N LEU A 42 -22.42 -9.45 2.28
CA LEU A 42 -21.74 -10.47 1.48
C LEU A 42 -20.22 -10.45 1.74
N GLU A 43 -19.60 -11.62 1.55
CA GLU A 43 -18.15 -11.80 1.59
C GLU A 43 -17.71 -12.26 0.21
N LEU A 44 -17.16 -11.35 -0.59
CA LEU A 44 -16.83 -11.60 -1.99
C LEU A 44 -15.34 -11.94 -2.15
N ASP A 45 -15.04 -12.98 -2.92
CA ASP A 45 -13.65 -13.26 -3.29
C ASP A 45 -13.12 -12.26 -4.34
N VAL A 46 -11.81 -12.35 -4.63
CA VAL A 46 -11.16 -11.41 -5.58
C VAL A 46 -11.74 -11.53 -6.99
N ASN A 47 -12.18 -12.71 -7.42
CA ASN A 47 -12.76 -12.92 -8.74
C ASN A 47 -14.18 -12.35 -8.83
N GLU A 48 -15.01 -12.58 -7.80
CA GLU A 48 -16.36 -12.03 -7.68
C GLU A 48 -16.33 -10.49 -7.64
N VAL A 49 -15.38 -9.91 -6.90
CA VAL A 49 -15.18 -8.45 -6.90
C VAL A 49 -14.77 -7.94 -8.27
N ALA A 50 -13.85 -8.64 -8.95
CA ALA A 50 -13.40 -8.23 -10.29
C ALA A 50 -14.54 -8.29 -11.31
N ALA A 51 -15.34 -9.36 -11.29
CA ALA A 51 -16.50 -9.53 -12.15
C ALA A 51 -17.58 -8.46 -11.89
N ALA A 52 -17.92 -8.22 -10.62
CA ALA A 52 -18.90 -7.19 -10.26
C ALA A 52 -18.44 -5.79 -10.70
N LEU A 53 -17.14 -5.47 -10.55
CA LEU A 53 -16.60 -4.22 -11.06
C LEU A 53 -16.62 -4.17 -12.59
N PHE A 54 -16.35 -5.27 -13.28
CA PHE A 54 -16.36 -5.33 -14.74
C PHE A 54 -17.74 -4.94 -15.30
N GLU A 55 -18.83 -5.49 -14.75
CA GLU A 55 -20.20 -5.18 -15.18
C GLU A 55 -20.60 -3.70 -15.07
N VAL A 56 -19.95 -2.94 -14.18
CA VAL A 56 -20.31 -1.53 -13.92
C VAL A 56 -19.24 -0.55 -14.42
N VAL A 57 -17.99 -0.98 -14.55
CA VAL A 57 -16.82 -0.11 -14.80
C VAL A 57 -16.21 -0.33 -16.18
N ALA A 58 -16.52 -1.44 -16.88
CA ALA A 58 -15.93 -1.75 -18.19
C ALA A 58 -16.00 -0.57 -19.17
N ASP A 59 -17.13 0.12 -19.24
CA ASP A 59 -17.34 1.20 -20.23
C ASP A 59 -16.73 2.56 -19.83
N SER A 60 -16.35 2.76 -18.57
CA SER A 60 -16.04 4.11 -18.05
C SER A 60 -14.56 4.49 -18.09
N PHE A 61 -13.65 3.54 -18.32
CA PHE A 61 -12.18 3.67 -18.24
C PHE A 61 -11.61 4.41 -17.00
N ALA A 62 -10.49 3.88 -16.51
CA ALA A 62 -9.81 4.27 -15.28
C ALA A 62 -9.05 5.63 -15.33
N TYR A 63 -9.61 6.65 -15.98
CA TYR A 63 -9.00 7.98 -16.00
C TYR A 63 -9.96 9.10 -15.55
N PRO A 64 -9.67 9.78 -14.42
CA PRO A 64 -8.56 9.49 -13.50
C PRO A 64 -8.75 8.12 -12.82
N VAL A 65 -7.63 7.48 -12.43
CA VAL A 65 -7.67 6.21 -11.70
C VAL A 65 -8.48 6.42 -10.42
N PRO A 66 -9.54 5.62 -10.18
CA PRO A 66 -10.42 5.82 -9.04
C PRO A 66 -9.67 5.61 -7.71
N SER A 67 -10.07 6.35 -6.69
CA SER A 67 -9.62 6.10 -5.31
C SER A 67 -10.16 4.75 -4.81
N THR A 68 -9.58 4.19 -3.74
CA THR A 68 -10.01 2.90 -3.20
C THR A 68 -11.43 3.01 -2.65
N ASP A 69 -11.77 4.13 -2.00
CA ASP A 69 -13.13 4.41 -1.54
C ASP A 69 -14.10 4.60 -2.71
N GLY A 70 -13.67 5.22 -3.81
CA GLY A 70 -14.45 5.31 -5.04
C GLY A 70 -14.73 3.92 -5.63
N LEU A 71 -13.70 3.07 -5.72
CA LEU A 71 -13.84 1.67 -6.14
C LEU A 71 -14.81 0.89 -5.25
N TYR A 72 -14.71 1.08 -3.93
CA TYR A 72 -15.60 0.41 -2.99
C TYR A 72 -17.05 0.89 -3.12
N ALA A 73 -17.28 2.20 -3.32
CA ALA A 73 -18.61 2.73 -3.61
C ALA A 73 -19.20 2.14 -4.90
N THR A 74 -18.38 2.00 -5.95
CA THR A 74 -18.80 1.37 -7.20
C THR A 74 -19.13 -0.12 -7.01
N LEU A 75 -18.32 -0.85 -6.25
CA LEU A 75 -18.59 -2.24 -5.90
C LEU A 75 -19.94 -2.39 -5.18
N ARG A 76 -20.26 -1.50 -4.24
CA ARG A 76 -21.58 -1.49 -3.58
C ARG A 76 -22.72 -1.30 -4.57
N THR A 77 -22.58 -0.39 -5.53
CA THR A 77 -23.57 -0.19 -6.59
C THR A 77 -23.73 -1.44 -7.44
N ALA A 78 -22.62 -2.11 -7.81
CA ALA A 78 -22.66 -3.36 -8.56
C ALA A 78 -23.36 -4.49 -7.77
N VAL A 79 -23.05 -4.64 -6.49
CA VAL A 79 -23.67 -5.64 -5.61
C VAL A 79 -25.17 -5.37 -5.46
N ALA A 80 -25.58 -4.10 -5.31
CA ALA A 80 -26.99 -3.73 -5.24
C ALA A 80 -27.75 -4.01 -6.54
N ALA A 81 -27.09 -3.89 -7.70
CA ALA A 81 -27.71 -4.11 -9.01
C ALA A 81 -27.79 -5.60 -9.38
N LEU A 82 -26.72 -6.36 -9.17
CA LEU A 82 -26.61 -7.76 -9.60
C LEU A 82 -27.19 -8.73 -8.57
N GLY A 83 -27.09 -8.41 -7.28
CA GLY A 83 -27.36 -9.35 -6.20
C GLY A 83 -26.42 -10.57 -6.19
N PRO A 84 -26.56 -11.49 -5.22
CA PRO A 84 -25.64 -12.62 -5.06
C PRO A 84 -25.66 -13.59 -6.24
N VAL A 85 -26.84 -13.83 -6.84
CA VAL A 85 -26.99 -14.74 -7.99
C VAL A 85 -26.33 -14.13 -9.23
N GLY A 86 -26.58 -12.85 -9.52
CA GLY A 86 -25.97 -12.17 -10.66
C GLY A 86 -24.45 -12.09 -10.56
N ILE A 87 -23.91 -11.90 -9.36
CA ILE A 87 -22.45 -11.92 -9.12
C ILE A 87 -21.87 -13.31 -9.42
N ALA A 88 -22.53 -14.38 -8.97
CA ALA A 88 -22.05 -15.74 -9.23
C ALA A 88 -22.03 -16.06 -10.74
N GLU A 89 -23.06 -15.65 -11.47
CA GLU A 89 -23.13 -15.78 -12.93
C GLU A 89 -22.04 -14.95 -13.63
N ALA A 90 -21.91 -13.67 -13.27
CA ALA A 90 -20.89 -12.77 -13.82
C ALA A 90 -19.47 -13.28 -13.53
N SER A 91 -19.22 -13.82 -12.33
CA SER A 91 -17.94 -14.41 -11.92
C SER A 91 -17.53 -15.57 -12.82
N GLY A 92 -18.48 -16.45 -13.17
CA GLY A 92 -18.26 -17.56 -14.09
C GLY A 92 -17.92 -17.12 -15.50
N VAL A 93 -18.63 -16.11 -16.03
CA VAL A 93 -18.36 -15.53 -17.36
C VAL A 93 -17.01 -14.83 -17.37
N PHE A 94 -16.75 -13.96 -16.39
CA PHE A 94 -15.53 -13.17 -16.26
C PHE A 94 -14.27 -14.03 -16.20
N ALA A 95 -14.32 -15.18 -15.52
CA ALA A 95 -13.19 -16.10 -15.44
C ALA A 95 -12.75 -16.64 -16.81
N GLY A 96 -13.68 -16.73 -17.77
CA GLY A 96 -13.40 -17.20 -19.13
C GLY A 96 -12.99 -16.11 -20.12
N LEU A 97 -13.02 -14.82 -19.73
CA LEU A 97 -12.73 -13.72 -20.66
C LEU A 97 -11.23 -13.60 -20.94
N PRO A 98 -10.82 -13.55 -22.23
CA PRO A 98 -9.43 -13.38 -22.61
C PRO A 98 -8.97 -11.92 -22.44
N GLU A 99 -7.85 -11.71 -21.73
CA GLU A 99 -7.33 -10.36 -21.43
C GLU A 99 -6.80 -9.59 -22.66
N ASP A 100 -6.45 -10.30 -23.73
CA ASP A 100 -5.99 -9.71 -24.99
C ASP A 100 -7.15 -9.10 -25.80
N GLU A 101 -8.37 -9.63 -25.63
CA GLU A 101 -9.58 -9.09 -26.24
C GLU A 101 -10.25 -8.04 -25.33
N PHE A 102 -10.19 -8.24 -24.01
CA PHE A 102 -10.81 -7.36 -23.00
C PHE A 102 -9.77 -6.83 -22.00
N PRO A 103 -9.04 -5.74 -22.33
CA PRO A 103 -8.03 -5.16 -21.44
C PRO A 103 -8.57 -4.73 -20.06
N GLU A 104 -9.87 -4.46 -19.96
CA GLU A 104 -10.59 -4.09 -18.75
C GLU A 104 -10.58 -5.22 -17.72
N VAL A 105 -10.50 -6.48 -18.15
CA VAL A 105 -10.38 -7.66 -17.27
C VAL A 105 -9.17 -7.50 -16.36
N ARG A 106 -8.02 -7.12 -16.93
CA ARG A 106 -6.78 -6.91 -16.18
C ARG A 106 -6.89 -5.76 -15.19
N GLU A 107 -7.55 -4.67 -15.56
CA GLU A 107 -7.75 -3.53 -14.66
C GLU A 107 -8.72 -3.86 -13.52
N CYS A 108 -9.82 -4.56 -13.80
CA CYS A 108 -10.76 -5.01 -12.78
C CYS A 108 -10.12 -5.99 -11.79
N ARG A 109 -9.27 -6.91 -12.28
CA ARG A 109 -8.43 -7.79 -11.44
C ARG A 109 -7.49 -6.98 -10.52
N ARG A 110 -6.88 -5.91 -11.02
CA ARG A 110 -6.03 -5.01 -10.22
C ARG A 110 -6.83 -4.24 -9.17
N PHE A 111 -8.03 -3.76 -9.52
CA PHE A 111 -8.92 -3.07 -8.57
C PHE A 111 -9.45 -4.00 -7.49
N ALA A 112 -9.85 -5.22 -7.86
CA ALA A 112 -10.24 -6.24 -6.91
C ALA A 112 -9.09 -6.59 -5.96
N TYR A 113 -7.87 -6.76 -6.49
CA TYR A 113 -6.68 -6.96 -5.67
C TYR A 113 -6.44 -5.79 -4.70
N ARG A 114 -6.61 -4.54 -5.16
CA ARG A 114 -6.49 -3.35 -4.33
C ARG A 114 -7.53 -3.32 -3.20
N LEU A 115 -8.78 -3.68 -3.49
CA LEU A 115 -9.83 -3.77 -2.48
C LEU A 115 -9.55 -4.91 -1.48
N ALA A 116 -9.09 -6.06 -1.94
CA ALA A 116 -8.68 -7.16 -1.06
C ALA A 116 -7.55 -6.74 -0.11
N LEU A 117 -6.55 -5.99 -0.60
CA LEU A 117 -5.52 -5.41 0.27
C LEU A 117 -6.09 -4.39 1.26
N SER A 118 -7.17 -3.69 0.90
CA SER A 118 -7.80 -2.70 1.77
C SER A 118 -8.53 -3.31 2.95
N PHE A 119 -9.12 -4.48 2.74
CA PHE A 119 -9.83 -5.26 3.74
C PHE A 119 -9.02 -6.49 4.20
N TRP A 120 -7.70 -6.34 4.35
CA TRP A 120 -6.84 -7.44 4.79
C TRP A 120 -7.11 -7.84 6.24
N TYR A 121 -7.35 -6.86 7.10
CA TYR A 121 -7.57 -7.07 8.52
C TYR A 121 -8.97 -6.61 8.93
N ALA A 122 -9.62 -7.39 9.78
CA ALA A 122 -10.90 -7.03 10.38
C ALA A 122 -10.72 -5.84 11.33
N GLY A 123 -11.64 -4.87 11.27
CA GLY A 123 -11.56 -3.65 12.09
C GLY A 123 -10.39 -2.73 11.73
N ALA A 124 -9.92 -2.79 10.48
CA ALA A 124 -8.87 -1.92 9.98
C ALA A 124 -8.97 -1.73 8.46
N ARG A 125 -8.35 -0.65 7.97
CA ARG A 125 -8.04 -0.47 6.55
C ARG A 125 -6.56 -0.66 6.32
N SER A 126 -6.18 -1.25 5.20
CA SER A 126 -4.78 -1.41 4.84
C SER A 126 -4.47 -0.97 3.42
N ARG A 127 -3.19 -0.75 3.14
CA ARG A 127 -2.73 -0.46 1.78
C ARG A 127 -1.29 -0.85 1.64
N SER A 128 -0.85 -1.11 0.42
CA SER A 128 0.57 -1.25 0.14
C SER A 128 1.30 0.05 0.51
N MET A 129 2.51 -0.09 1.05
CA MET A 129 3.41 1.03 1.25
C MET A 129 3.69 1.73 -0.09
N SER A 130 3.61 3.06 -0.08
CA SER A 130 3.90 3.89 -1.25
C SER A 130 5.39 3.93 -1.56
N ILE A 131 5.73 4.37 -2.78
CA ILE A 131 7.13 4.53 -3.19
C ILE A 131 7.87 5.54 -2.30
N GLY A 132 7.21 6.64 -1.90
CA GLY A 132 7.79 7.64 -1.01
C GLY A 132 8.10 7.07 0.38
N GLU A 133 7.18 6.33 0.98
CA GLU A 133 7.37 5.70 2.29
C GLU A 133 8.51 4.67 2.26
N ALA A 134 8.52 3.81 1.25
CA ALA A 134 9.61 2.86 1.04
C ALA A 134 10.94 3.59 0.78
N GLY A 135 10.91 4.73 0.08
CA GLY A 135 12.10 5.56 -0.19
C GLY A 135 12.68 6.15 1.08
N VAL A 136 11.83 6.61 2.01
CA VAL A 136 12.23 7.06 3.34
C VAL A 136 12.81 5.90 4.15
N ALA A 137 12.19 4.72 4.13
CA ALA A 137 12.75 3.55 4.80
C ALA A 137 14.16 3.23 4.25
N LEU A 138 14.35 3.19 2.93
CA LEU A 138 15.69 3.00 2.35
C LEU A 138 16.66 4.11 2.75
N TYR A 139 16.20 5.36 2.81
CA TYR A 139 17.04 6.47 3.26
C TYR A 139 17.51 6.25 4.71
N LEU A 140 16.63 5.83 5.61
CA LEU A 140 16.95 5.63 7.03
C LEU A 140 17.78 4.35 7.30
N SER A 141 17.85 3.45 6.33
CA SER A 141 18.59 2.19 6.44
C SER A 141 20.13 2.35 6.32
N SER A 142 20.84 1.25 6.57
CA SER A 142 22.28 1.15 6.36
C SER A 142 22.71 0.98 4.89
N LEU A 143 21.79 1.06 3.91
CA LEU A 143 22.06 0.85 2.47
C LEU A 143 23.18 1.74 1.89
N HIS A 144 23.44 2.91 2.48
CA HIS A 144 24.56 3.79 2.09
C HIS A 144 25.95 3.21 2.33
N ARG A 145 26.09 2.14 3.13
CA ARG A 145 27.39 1.50 3.42
C ARG A 145 27.96 0.69 2.26
N TYR A 146 27.17 0.45 1.21
CA TYR A 146 27.64 -0.25 0.01
C TYR A 146 28.45 0.69 -0.90
N ARG A 147 29.49 0.18 -1.57
CA ARG A 147 30.38 0.98 -2.45
C ARG A 147 29.72 1.31 -3.78
N GLN A 148 30.09 2.44 -4.40
CA GLN A 148 29.53 2.99 -5.65
C GLN A 148 29.35 1.96 -6.80
N ALA A 149 30.25 0.98 -6.90
CA ALA A 149 30.19 -0.10 -7.90
C ALA A 149 29.04 -1.11 -7.67
N ALA A 150 28.69 -1.41 -6.42
CA ALA A 150 27.60 -2.33 -6.09
C ALA A 150 26.21 -1.73 -6.35
N PHE A 151 26.11 -0.41 -6.57
CA PHE A 151 24.84 0.29 -6.71
C PHE A 151 24.12 0.02 -8.03
N ARG A 152 24.84 -0.23 -9.12
CA ARG A 152 24.22 -0.57 -10.42
C ARG A 152 23.56 -1.94 -10.39
N GLU A 153 23.99 -2.82 -9.49
CA GLU A 153 23.46 -4.16 -9.31
C GLU A 153 22.33 -4.22 -8.28
N LEU A 154 22.12 -3.18 -7.47
CA LEU A 154 21.12 -3.17 -6.39
C LEU A 154 19.70 -3.52 -6.85
N PRO A 155 19.20 -3.07 -8.02
CA PRO A 155 17.87 -3.48 -8.48
C PRO A 155 17.68 -5.01 -8.60
N HIS A 156 18.78 -5.76 -8.75
CA HIS A 156 18.78 -7.22 -8.85
C HIS A 156 19.02 -7.91 -7.50
N ARG A 157 19.20 -7.16 -6.40
CA ARG A 157 19.47 -7.67 -5.05
C ARG A 157 18.25 -7.52 -4.14
N ALA A 158 17.14 -8.15 -4.51
CA ALA A 158 15.84 -8.03 -3.81
C ALA A 158 15.93 -8.30 -2.29
N LEU A 159 16.69 -9.31 -1.85
CA LEU A 159 16.86 -9.60 -0.43
C LEU A 159 17.55 -8.46 0.35
N LEU A 160 18.53 -7.82 -0.26
CA LEU A 160 19.23 -6.69 0.35
C LEU A 160 18.30 -5.48 0.49
N ILE A 161 17.49 -5.23 -0.53
CA ILE A 161 16.49 -4.15 -0.51
C ILE A 161 15.43 -4.44 0.55
N SER A 162 14.87 -5.66 0.60
CA SER A 162 13.92 -6.08 1.63
C SER A 162 14.46 -5.90 3.05
N ARG A 163 15.71 -6.31 3.30
CA ARG A 163 16.36 -6.12 4.59
C ARG A 163 16.52 -4.64 4.94
N SER A 164 16.95 -3.84 3.97
CA SER A 164 17.15 -2.39 4.16
C SER A 164 15.83 -1.66 4.40
N LEU A 165 14.75 -2.06 3.70
CA LEU A 165 13.40 -1.57 3.96
C LEU A 165 12.99 -1.89 5.39
N HIS A 166 13.18 -3.14 5.85
CA HIS A 166 12.82 -3.53 7.22
C HIS A 166 13.59 -2.75 8.29
N GLU A 167 14.89 -2.57 8.10
CA GLU A 167 15.72 -1.73 8.98
C GLU A 167 15.20 -0.28 9.03
N GLY A 168 14.92 0.32 7.87
CA GLY A 168 14.45 1.70 7.80
C GLY A 168 13.05 1.92 8.35
N MET A 169 12.15 0.96 8.13
CA MET A 169 10.77 0.99 8.60
C MET A 169 10.67 0.95 10.14
N THR A 170 11.66 0.33 10.79
CA THR A 170 11.71 0.21 12.26
C THR A 170 12.55 1.31 12.92
N ALA A 171 13.21 2.16 12.13
CA ALA A 171 14.04 3.25 12.64
C ALA A 171 13.23 4.45 13.16
N VAL A 172 11.97 4.59 12.74
CA VAL A 172 11.07 5.67 13.13
C VAL A 172 9.64 5.16 13.36
N PRO A 173 8.80 5.85 14.14
CA PRO A 173 7.38 5.53 14.23
C PRO A 173 6.71 5.51 12.85
N THR A 174 5.75 4.59 12.65
CA THR A 174 5.04 4.43 11.36
C THR A 174 4.37 5.72 10.90
N GLU A 175 3.84 6.52 11.83
CA GLU A 175 3.27 7.84 11.56
C GLU A 175 4.28 8.81 10.93
N THR A 176 5.51 8.80 11.45
CA THR A 176 6.63 9.61 10.92
C THR A 176 7.02 9.12 9.52
N LEU A 177 7.08 7.81 9.31
CA LEU A 177 7.37 7.21 8.01
C LEU A 177 6.34 7.65 6.95
N ILE A 178 5.04 7.60 7.28
CA ILE A 178 3.95 8.01 6.39
C ILE A 178 4.08 9.49 6.01
N ARG A 179 4.29 10.37 7.00
CA ARG A 179 4.42 11.81 6.78
C ARG A 179 5.63 12.15 5.91
N LEU A 180 6.80 11.64 6.25
CA LEU A 180 8.02 11.85 5.46
C LEU A 180 7.87 11.26 4.05
N GLY A 181 7.21 10.11 3.92
CA GLY A 181 6.96 9.46 2.64
C GLY A 181 6.06 10.30 1.73
N ALA A 182 5.03 10.94 2.27
CA ALA A 182 4.18 11.86 1.53
C ALA A 182 4.97 13.07 0.99
N PHE A 183 5.84 13.66 1.81
CA PHE A 183 6.75 14.73 1.36
C PHE A 183 7.72 14.24 0.29
N MET A 184 8.30 13.05 0.45
CA MET A 184 9.22 12.49 -0.54
C MET A 184 8.53 12.24 -1.88
N SER A 185 7.34 11.65 -1.88
CA SER A 185 6.54 11.46 -3.09
C SER A 185 6.22 12.81 -3.76
N ALA A 186 5.80 13.82 -3.00
CA ALA A 186 5.51 15.16 -3.53
C ALA A 186 6.77 15.88 -4.06
N GLU A 187 7.94 15.68 -3.43
CA GLU A 187 9.21 16.21 -3.91
C GLU A 187 9.65 15.53 -5.20
N LEU A 188 9.59 14.20 -5.28
CA LEU A 188 10.35 13.44 -6.28
C LEU A 188 9.52 12.80 -7.41
N GLY A 189 8.19 12.76 -7.30
CA GLY A 189 7.37 12.29 -8.43
C GLY A 189 5.90 12.69 -8.47
N GLY A 190 5.41 13.49 -7.51
CA GLY A 190 4.08 14.10 -7.56
C GLY A 190 4.04 15.38 -8.41
N PRO A 191 2.84 15.83 -8.85
CA PRO A 191 2.64 17.16 -9.43
C PRO A 191 3.13 18.28 -8.49
N ALA A 192 3.56 19.41 -9.05
CA ALA A 192 4.07 20.53 -8.26
C ALA A 192 3.08 21.05 -7.19
N GLY A 193 1.77 20.89 -7.43
CA GLY A 193 0.70 21.27 -6.51
C GLY A 193 0.58 20.38 -5.25
N ASP A 194 1.15 19.18 -5.26
CA ASP A 194 1.15 18.29 -4.08
C ASP A 194 2.19 18.75 -3.02
N ARG A 195 3.07 19.70 -3.36
CA ARG A 195 4.15 20.16 -2.48
C ARG A 195 3.64 21.15 -1.43
N GLN A 196 3.64 20.71 -0.18
CA GLN A 196 3.38 21.57 0.98
C GLN A 196 4.67 22.29 1.42
N ARG A 197 5.04 23.37 0.73
CA ARG A 197 6.32 24.09 0.95
C ARG A 197 6.52 24.55 2.40
N ASP A 198 5.45 24.99 3.05
CA ASP A 198 5.50 25.53 4.42
C ASP A 198 5.82 24.46 5.47
N ALA A 199 5.56 23.18 5.17
CA ALA A 199 5.83 22.06 6.07
C ALA A 199 7.04 21.21 5.63
N GLU A 200 7.62 21.50 4.45
CA GLU A 200 8.74 20.74 3.86
C GLU A 200 10.04 20.88 4.66
N TRP A 201 10.19 21.94 5.47
CA TRP A 201 11.41 22.18 6.25
C TRP A 201 11.70 21.05 7.25
N LEU A 202 10.67 20.49 7.90
CA LEU A 202 10.81 19.35 8.82
C LEU A 202 11.30 18.10 8.09
N TYR A 203 10.76 17.86 6.89
CA TYR A 203 11.18 16.76 6.03
C TYR A 203 12.64 16.91 5.59
N LYS A 204 13.04 18.12 5.19
CA LYS A 204 14.44 18.42 4.83
C LYS A 204 15.39 18.35 6.02
N GLN A 205 14.93 18.69 7.22
CA GLN A 205 15.74 18.54 8.43
C GLN A 205 15.91 17.07 8.82
N ALA A 206 14.85 16.26 8.71
CA ALA A 206 14.90 14.83 9.01
C ALA A 206 15.73 14.05 7.98
N LEU A 207 15.68 14.45 6.71
CA LEU A 207 16.35 13.78 5.60
C LEU A 207 17.21 14.79 4.82
N PRO A 208 18.35 15.27 5.36
CA PRO A 208 19.07 16.42 4.78
C PRO A 208 19.72 16.17 3.42
N ASP A 209 20.16 14.94 3.12
CA ASP A 209 20.90 14.64 1.90
C ASP A 209 19.96 14.44 0.70
N TYR A 210 19.84 15.46 -0.15
CA TYR A 210 19.01 15.40 -1.37
C TYR A 210 19.42 14.28 -2.32
N HIS A 211 20.71 14.07 -2.52
CA HIS A 211 21.19 13.05 -3.47
C HIS A 211 20.82 11.65 -2.98
N ARG A 212 20.90 11.41 -1.68
CA ARG A 212 20.45 10.15 -1.08
C ARG A 212 18.94 9.98 -1.16
N ARG A 213 18.14 11.02 -0.89
CA ARG A 213 16.67 10.97 -1.06
C ARG A 213 16.31 10.58 -2.50
N ARG A 214 16.90 11.28 -3.47
CA ARG A 214 16.70 11.01 -4.89
C ARG A 214 17.11 9.60 -5.27
N PHE A 215 18.28 9.17 -4.83
CA PHE A 215 18.79 7.83 -5.08
C PHE A 215 17.84 6.74 -4.57
N CYS A 216 17.42 6.81 -3.30
CA CYS A 216 16.52 5.83 -2.70
C CYS A 216 15.17 5.76 -3.41
N PHE A 217 14.64 6.92 -3.81
CA PHE A 217 13.38 7.02 -4.54
C PHE A 217 13.49 6.43 -5.96
N ASP A 218 14.52 6.82 -6.71
CA ASP A 218 14.75 6.35 -8.08
C ASP A 218 15.07 4.84 -8.11
N LEU A 219 15.78 4.31 -7.11
CA LEU A 219 16.01 2.87 -6.96
C LEU A 219 14.68 2.10 -6.91
N LEU A 220 13.71 2.57 -6.13
CA LEU A 220 12.40 1.94 -6.01
C LEU A 220 11.55 2.04 -7.26
N ARG A 221 11.74 3.09 -8.06
CA ARG A 221 11.12 3.23 -9.39
C ARG A 221 11.75 2.30 -10.42
N ALA A 222 13.07 2.11 -10.35
CA ALA A 222 13.82 1.26 -11.26
C ALA A 222 13.55 -0.23 -11.01
N ILE A 223 13.39 -0.61 -9.74
CA ILE A 223 12.92 -1.95 -9.38
C ILE A 223 11.49 -2.09 -9.89
N GLY A 224 11.24 -2.93 -10.89
CA GLY A 224 9.88 -3.16 -11.40
C GLY A 224 8.90 -3.64 -10.31
N PRO A 225 7.58 -3.46 -10.50
CA PRO A 225 6.55 -3.81 -9.52
C PRO A 225 6.56 -5.29 -9.13
N LYS A 226 7.04 -6.18 -10.00
CA LYS A 226 7.14 -7.62 -9.75
C LYS A 226 8.26 -8.01 -8.78
N ALA A 227 9.29 -7.16 -8.64
CA ALA A 227 10.57 -7.58 -8.03
C ALA A 227 10.68 -7.31 -6.52
N GLN A 228 10.17 -6.17 -6.03
CA GLN A 228 10.27 -5.81 -4.62
C GLN A 228 8.91 -5.89 -3.93
N PRO A 229 8.75 -6.80 -2.96
CA PRO A 229 7.57 -6.89 -2.12
C PRO A 229 7.54 -5.74 -1.10
N MET A 230 6.36 -5.16 -0.89
CA MET A 230 6.14 -4.04 0.03
C MET A 230 5.13 -4.44 1.11
N PRO A 231 5.41 -4.19 2.40
CA PRO A 231 4.46 -4.48 3.46
C PRO A 231 3.24 -3.55 3.39
N LEU A 232 2.16 -3.99 4.02
CA LEU A 232 0.99 -3.17 4.21
C LEU A 232 1.24 -2.12 5.30
N ILE A 233 0.71 -0.92 5.10
CA ILE A 233 0.42 0.01 6.20
C ILE A 233 -1.03 -0.22 6.59
N VAL A 234 -1.24 -0.48 7.87
CA VAL A 234 -2.54 -0.79 8.46
C VAL A 234 -2.96 0.37 9.34
N ARG A 235 -4.19 0.82 9.17
CA ARG A 235 -4.88 1.81 9.99
C ARG A 235 -6.03 1.13 10.71
N PRO A 236 -5.82 0.66 11.96
CA PRO A 236 -6.89 0.12 12.79
C PRO A 236 -7.97 1.16 13.07
N ASP A 237 -9.21 0.71 13.27
CA ASP A 237 -10.32 1.57 13.67
C ASP A 237 -10.11 2.15 15.08
N THR A 238 -9.28 1.49 15.89
CA THR A 238 -8.82 1.96 17.21
C THR A 238 -7.83 3.13 17.12
N GLY A 239 -7.38 3.48 15.92
CA GLY A 239 -6.48 4.60 15.63
C GLY A 239 -5.01 4.20 15.45
N GLY A 240 -4.22 5.18 15.00
CA GLY A 240 -2.80 5.01 14.71
C GLY A 240 -2.51 4.25 13.42
N HIS A 241 -1.23 3.93 13.21
CA HIS A 241 -0.77 3.15 12.07
C HIS A 241 0.24 2.12 12.51
N VAL A 242 0.17 0.92 11.92
CA VAL A 242 1.14 -0.16 12.13
C VAL A 242 1.56 -0.74 10.78
N ILE A 243 2.73 -1.40 10.77
CA ILE A 243 3.21 -2.11 9.59
C ILE A 243 2.69 -3.55 9.66
N GLY A 244 1.91 -3.92 8.65
CA GLY A 244 1.36 -5.25 8.49
C GLY A 244 2.29 -6.19 7.72
N LEU A 245 1.75 -7.35 7.38
CA LEU A 245 2.44 -8.32 6.55
C LEU A 245 2.72 -7.81 5.13
N THR A 246 3.59 -8.52 4.43
CA THR A 246 3.82 -8.30 3.01
C THR A 246 2.92 -9.23 2.18
N PRO A 247 1.96 -8.69 1.40
CA PRO A 247 1.00 -9.53 0.72
C PRO A 247 1.68 -10.33 -0.41
N PRO A 248 1.08 -11.47 -0.83
CA PRO A 248 1.52 -12.17 -2.01
C PRO A 248 1.39 -11.28 -3.26
N ALA A 249 1.98 -11.71 -4.37
CA ALA A 249 1.79 -10.98 -5.63
C ALA A 249 0.34 -11.15 -6.09
N GLY A 250 -0.28 -10.07 -6.56
CA GLY A 250 -1.61 -10.11 -7.15
C GLY A 250 -1.59 -10.72 -8.56
N PRO A 251 -2.67 -10.51 -9.33
CA PRO A 251 -2.79 -10.97 -10.72
C PRO A 251 -1.55 -10.62 -11.57
N ASP A 252 -1.14 -11.52 -12.46
CA ASP A 252 0.05 -11.40 -13.32
C ASP A 252 1.41 -11.28 -12.60
N GLY A 253 1.44 -11.63 -11.31
CA GLY A 253 2.59 -11.41 -10.44
C GLY A 253 2.84 -9.94 -10.10
N MET A 254 1.85 -9.07 -10.35
CA MET A 254 1.97 -7.64 -10.09
C MET A 254 1.78 -7.34 -8.60
N ARG A 255 2.53 -6.35 -8.11
CA ARG A 255 2.38 -5.83 -6.75
C ARG A 255 1.97 -4.37 -6.84
N LEU A 256 1.01 -3.97 -6.00
CA LEU A 256 0.53 -2.60 -5.98
C LEU A 256 1.63 -1.68 -5.45
N ARG A 257 1.97 -0.69 -6.28
CA ARG A 257 2.88 0.40 -5.92
C ARG A 257 2.25 1.70 -6.33
N SER A 258 1.81 2.44 -5.32
CA SER A 258 1.22 3.74 -5.53
C SER A 258 2.26 4.83 -5.24
N MET A 259 2.16 5.91 -6.00
CA MET A 259 2.87 7.16 -5.73
C MET A 259 2.26 7.90 -4.54
N ARG A 260 0.93 7.76 -4.38
CA ARG A 260 0.12 8.37 -3.33
C ARG A 260 -0.41 7.31 -2.39
N ALA A 261 -0.57 7.66 -1.11
CA ALA A 261 -1.28 6.81 -0.16
C ALA A 261 -2.76 6.75 -0.55
N GLU A 262 -3.32 5.55 -0.65
CA GLU A 262 -4.73 5.33 -0.96
C GLU A 262 -5.29 4.29 0.00
N TRP A 263 -6.26 4.69 0.81
CA TRP A 263 -6.84 3.88 1.88
C TRP A 263 -8.07 3.14 1.43
#